data_AF-A0A6P5TBI9-F1
#
_entry.id   AF-A0A6P5TBI9-F1
#
_cell.length_a   1.000
_cell.length_b   1.000
_cell.length_c   1.000
_cell.angle_alpha   90.00
_cell.angle_beta   90.00
_cell.angle_gamma   90.00
#
_symmetry.space_group_name_H-M   'P 1'
#
loop_
_entity.id
_entity.type
_entity.pdbx_description
1 polymer ?
#
loop_
_entity_poly.entity_id
_entity_poly.type
_entity_poly.pdbx_seq_one_letter_code
_entity_poly.pdbx_strand_id
1 'polypeptide(L)'
;MAVGMLDLSRQGRHRGSQEGRGSNLDRHRHSRGKNLLEDYFIPNYVYYNVDFRGRYKMQPHLFNKVIHDVYNYDAYFIRKCDVARVFRLLQEQKLTIVILMLAYGASADQVDEIARMGKCNTLESLVRFCDAIETLYTRDYLRKPTPRDLQRLLQKAEARGFPDMIGSIDCMHWQ
;
A
#
# COMPACT_ATOMS: atom_id res chain seq x y z
N MET A 1 -20.59 4.93 28.85
CA MET A 1 -19.58 5.83 29.44
C MET A 1 -18.29 5.03 29.59
N ALA A 2 -17.17 5.58 29.08
CA ALA A 2 -15.76 5.14 29.13
C ALA A 2 -15.47 3.75 28.48
N VAL A 3 -14.78 3.58 27.34
CA VAL A 3 -13.54 4.16 26.76
C VAL A 3 -12.37 4.18 27.74
N GLY A 4 -11.39 3.31 27.49
CA GLY A 4 -10.07 3.27 28.12
C GLY A 4 -9.16 2.37 27.27
N MET A 5 -8.71 2.89 26.11
CA MET A 5 -7.36 3.39 25.85
C MET A 5 -6.35 2.29 25.50
N LEU A 6 -6.00 2.32 24.21
CA LEU A 6 -4.90 1.63 23.54
C LEU A 6 -3.57 1.86 24.27
N ASP A 7 -2.88 0.77 24.60
CA ASP A 7 -1.44 0.80 24.86
C ASP A 7 -0.71 0.30 23.60
N LEU A 8 -0.65 1.19 22.59
CA LEU A 8 0.22 1.04 21.42
C LEU A 8 1.33 2.08 21.47
N SER A 9 1.99 2.17 22.63
CA SER A 9 3.18 2.99 22.84
C SER A 9 4.40 2.10 23.11
N ARG A 10 4.72 1.19 22.18
CA ARG A 10 6.09 0.70 22.03
C ARG A 10 6.76 1.44 20.89
N GLN A 11 7.12 2.70 21.14
CA GLN A 11 8.15 3.39 20.35
C GLN A 11 9.44 2.57 20.45
N GLY A 12 9.72 1.78 19.42
CA GLY A 12 11.01 1.15 19.25
C GLY A 12 12.06 2.25 19.14
N ARG A 13 12.92 2.40 20.17
CA ARG A 13 14.11 3.24 20.06
C ARG A 13 14.95 2.68 18.90
N HIS A 14 15.01 3.40 17.79
CA HIS A 14 15.96 3.11 16.72
C HIS A 14 17.38 3.34 17.28
N ARG A 15 17.98 2.30 17.87
CA ARG A 15 19.40 2.30 18.20
C ARG A 15 20.18 2.35 16.89
N GLY A 16 21.06 3.35 16.77
CA GLY A 16 22.01 3.46 15.67
C GLY A 16 22.97 2.26 15.62
N SER A 17 24.03 2.38 14.84
CA SER A 17 25.12 1.42 14.86
C SER A 17 25.64 1.28 16.29
N GLN A 18 25.46 0.10 16.88
CA GLN A 18 26.05 -0.24 18.17
C GLN A 18 27.37 -0.96 17.89
N GLU A 19 28.40 -0.69 18.68
CA GLU A 19 29.63 -1.48 18.64
C GLU A 19 29.29 -2.97 18.81
N GLY A 20 29.78 -3.81 17.89
CA GLY A 20 29.47 -5.25 17.83
C GLY A 20 28.25 -5.64 16.97
N ARG A 21 27.48 -4.68 16.45
CA ARG A 21 26.41 -4.98 15.47
C ARG A 21 27.02 -5.20 14.09
N GLY A 22 26.72 -6.35 13.48
CA GLY A 22 27.18 -6.67 12.12
C GLY A 22 26.81 -5.58 11.12
N SER A 23 27.65 -5.39 10.10
CA SER A 23 27.43 -4.41 9.05
C SER A 23 26.10 -4.65 8.35
N ASN A 24 25.48 -3.58 7.85
CA ASN A 24 24.29 -3.72 7.01
C ASN A 24 24.67 -4.49 5.75
N LEU A 25 23.99 -5.61 5.50
CA LEU A 25 24.13 -6.35 4.25
C LEU A 25 23.79 -5.44 3.07
N ASP A 26 24.65 -5.40 2.05
CA ASP A 26 24.28 -4.81 0.76
C ASP A 26 23.24 -5.73 0.11
N ARG A 27 22.00 -5.26 0.07
CA ARG A 27 20.87 -6.00 -0.50
C ARG A 27 20.62 -5.63 -1.97
N HIS A 28 21.52 -4.88 -2.62
CA HIS A 28 21.37 -4.42 -4.01
C HIS A 28 20.07 -3.64 -4.28
N ARG A 29 19.64 -2.86 -3.27
CA ARG A 29 18.35 -2.14 -3.26
C ARG A 29 18.16 -1.19 -4.44
N HIS A 30 19.24 -0.56 -4.89
CA HIS A 30 19.24 0.37 -6.02
C HIS A 30 18.98 -0.33 -7.35
N SER A 31 19.69 -1.43 -7.62
CA SER A 31 19.50 -2.22 -8.84
C SER A 31 18.08 -2.76 -8.90
N ARG A 32 17.57 -3.31 -7.80
CA ARG A 32 16.19 -3.83 -7.76
C ARG A 32 15.15 -2.74 -7.98
N GLY A 33 15.42 -1.53 -7.49
CA GLY A 33 14.53 -0.38 -7.67
C GLY A 33 14.46 0.09 -9.11
N LYS A 34 15.60 0.12 -9.80
CA LYS A 34 15.65 0.44 -11.22
C LYS A 34 14.82 -0.55 -12.05
N ASN A 35 15.00 -1.85 -11.83
CA ASN A 35 14.23 -2.88 -12.55
C ASN A 35 12.72 -2.73 -12.29
N LEU A 36 12.32 -2.45 -11.05
CA LEU A 36 10.91 -2.25 -10.71
C LEU A 36 10.30 -1.05 -11.47
N LEU A 37 11.06 0.04 -11.62
CA LEU A 37 10.61 1.20 -12.40
C LEU A 37 10.47 0.87 -13.87
N GLU A 38 11.44 0.15 -14.45
CA GLU A 38 11.42 -0.29 -15.85
C GLU A 38 10.24 -1.24 -16.13
N ASP A 39 9.92 -2.14 -15.19
CA ASP A 39 8.86 -3.12 -15.36
C ASP A 39 7.45 -2.49 -15.33
N TYR A 40 7.22 -1.43 -14.52
CA TYR A 40 5.86 -0.98 -14.17
C TYR A 40 5.59 0.52 -14.27
N PHE A 41 6.61 1.39 -14.20
CA PHE A 41 6.39 2.82 -13.92
C PHE A 41 6.97 3.77 -14.98
N ILE A 42 7.75 3.26 -15.95
CA ILE A 42 8.32 4.04 -17.05
C ILE A 42 7.52 3.79 -18.35
N PRO A 43 7.31 4.79 -19.24
CA PRO A 43 6.67 4.58 -20.54
C PRO A 43 7.40 3.51 -21.37
N ASN A 44 6.66 2.59 -22.00
CA ASN A 44 7.12 1.29 -22.57
C ASN A 44 7.25 0.14 -21.54
N TYR A 45 6.45 0.16 -20.48
CA TYR A 45 6.41 -0.93 -19.50
C TYR A 45 5.98 -2.27 -20.14
N VAL A 46 6.64 -3.35 -19.72
CA VAL A 46 6.48 -4.72 -20.25
C VAL A 46 5.11 -5.33 -19.94
N TYR A 47 4.41 -4.81 -18.92
CA TYR A 47 3.21 -5.41 -18.33
C TYR A 47 1.94 -4.54 -18.51
N TYR A 48 1.06 -4.91 -19.46
CA TYR A 48 -0.18 -4.19 -19.80
C TYR A 48 -1.11 -3.97 -18.57
N ASN A 49 -2.15 -3.12 -18.72
CA ASN A 49 -3.15 -2.83 -17.67
C ASN A 49 -3.70 -4.07 -16.92
N VAL A 50 -3.79 -5.22 -17.59
CA VAL A 50 -4.27 -6.48 -17.01
C VAL A 50 -3.28 -7.02 -15.98
N ASP A 51 -1.98 -7.01 -16.30
CA ASP A 51 -0.92 -7.49 -15.41
C ASP A 51 -0.78 -6.57 -14.20
N PHE A 52 -0.88 -5.25 -14.42
CA PHE A 52 -0.88 -4.28 -13.33
C PHE A 52 -2.03 -4.52 -12.35
N ARG A 53 -3.25 -4.69 -12.87
CA ARG A 53 -4.43 -5.00 -12.04
C ARG A 53 -4.30 -6.35 -11.35
N GLY A 54 -3.70 -7.35 -12.01
CA GLY A 54 -3.43 -8.65 -11.42
C GLY A 54 -2.55 -8.55 -10.17
N ARG A 55 -1.48 -7.74 -10.24
CA ARG A 55 -0.48 -7.57 -9.18
C ARG A 55 -0.90 -6.60 -8.08
N TYR A 56 -1.34 -5.40 -8.46
CA TYR A 56 -1.68 -4.35 -7.50
C TYR A 56 -3.15 -4.37 -7.07
N LYS A 57 -3.98 -5.24 -7.66
CA LYS A 57 -5.43 -5.35 -7.41
C LYS A 57 -6.20 -4.05 -7.65
N MET A 58 -5.60 -3.09 -8.35
CA MET A 58 -6.16 -1.79 -8.66
C MET A 58 -5.74 -1.32 -10.06
N GLN A 59 -6.44 -0.33 -10.60
CA GLN A 59 -6.09 0.27 -11.88
C GLN A 59 -4.92 1.26 -11.72
N PRO A 60 -4.06 1.45 -12.75
CA PRO A 60 -2.88 2.31 -12.63
C PRO A 60 -3.17 3.75 -12.21
N HIS A 61 -4.27 4.34 -12.69
CA HIS A 61 -4.63 5.71 -12.32
C HIS A 61 -4.99 5.83 -10.82
N LEU A 62 -5.65 4.81 -10.24
CA LEU A 62 -5.97 4.80 -8.82
C LEU A 62 -4.69 4.62 -8.00
N PHE A 63 -3.79 3.75 -8.45
CA PHE A 63 -2.48 3.59 -7.84
C PHE A 63 -1.71 4.92 -7.82
N ASN A 64 -1.62 5.61 -8.96
CA ASN A 64 -0.94 6.90 -9.06
C ASN A 64 -1.56 7.96 -8.15
N LYS A 65 -2.89 7.99 -8.05
CA LYS A 65 -3.60 8.87 -7.10
C LYS A 65 -3.21 8.55 -5.65
N VAL A 66 -3.27 7.28 -5.26
CA VAL A 66 -2.92 6.85 -3.90
C VAL A 66 -1.46 7.17 -3.57
N ILE A 67 -0.53 6.91 -4.49
CA ILE A 67 0.88 7.30 -4.32
C ILE A 67 1.02 8.80 -4.08
N HIS A 68 0.39 9.60 -4.94
CA HIS A 68 0.47 11.06 -4.85
C HIS A 68 -0.10 11.58 -3.53
N ASP A 69 -1.24 11.07 -3.09
CA ASP A 69 -1.89 11.52 -1.85
C ASP A 69 -1.06 11.11 -0.62
N VAL A 70 -0.55 9.87 -0.58
CA VAL A 70 0.33 9.40 0.51
C VAL A 70 1.65 10.16 0.55
N TYR A 71 2.23 10.46 -0.60
CA TYR A 71 3.46 11.25 -0.73
C TYR A 71 3.31 12.65 -0.13
N ASN A 72 2.18 13.31 -0.39
CA ASN A 72 1.90 14.64 0.15
C ASN A 72 1.53 14.62 1.64
N TYR A 73 1.17 13.45 2.18
CA TYR A 73 0.78 13.29 3.57
C TYR A 73 1.96 12.95 4.50
N ASP A 74 2.80 11.96 4.16
CA ASP A 74 3.92 11.53 5.02
C ASP A 74 5.28 11.63 4.30
N ALA A 75 6.13 12.53 4.81
CA ALA A 75 7.50 12.76 4.34
C ALA A 75 8.43 11.53 4.45
N TYR A 76 8.01 10.46 5.13
CA TYR A 76 8.69 9.17 5.14
C TYR A 76 8.75 8.55 3.74
N PHE A 77 7.71 8.70 2.92
CA PHE A 77 7.65 8.12 1.57
C PHE A 77 8.45 8.91 0.54
N ILE A 78 8.77 10.17 0.83
CA ILE A 78 9.64 11.00 -0.01
C ILE A 78 11.05 10.39 -0.05
N ARG A 79 11.59 10.18 -1.26
CA ARG A 79 12.97 9.70 -1.43
C ARG A 79 13.95 10.75 -0.91
N LYS A 80 14.66 10.43 0.18
CA LYS A 80 15.70 11.29 0.76
C LYS A 80 17.09 10.85 0.31
N CYS A 81 18.00 11.81 0.21
CA CYS A 81 19.44 11.56 0.11
C CYS A 81 20.00 11.49 1.53
N ASP A 82 20.88 10.54 1.81
CA ASP A 82 21.61 10.53 3.09
C ASP A 82 22.82 11.49 3.06
N VAL A 83 23.47 11.64 4.22
CA VAL A 83 24.64 12.51 4.39
C VAL A 83 25.81 12.09 3.49
N ALA A 84 25.88 10.80 3.12
CA ALA A 84 26.86 10.25 2.19
C ALA A 84 26.46 10.42 0.71
N ARG A 85 25.39 11.18 0.43
CA ARG A 85 24.80 11.40 -0.91
C ARG A 85 24.30 10.12 -1.59
N VAL A 86 24.04 9.07 -0.82
CA VAL A 86 23.41 7.85 -1.31
C VAL A 86 21.90 8.03 -1.22
N PHE A 87 21.20 7.76 -2.33
CA PHE A 87 19.74 7.81 -2.33
C PHE A 87 19.16 6.69 -1.47
N ARG A 88 18.16 6.99 -0.65
CA ARG A 88 17.40 5.95 0.03
C ARG A 88 16.51 5.19 -0.98
N LEU A 89 15.89 4.11 -0.50
CA LEU A 89 14.90 3.31 -1.23
C LEU A 89 13.90 4.20 -1.98
N LEU A 90 13.57 3.78 -3.21
CA LEU A 90 12.56 4.45 -4.02
C LEU A 90 11.20 4.40 -3.33
N GLN A 91 10.41 5.43 -3.58
CA GLN A 91 9.04 5.53 -3.07
C GLN A 91 8.14 4.46 -3.69
N GLU A 92 8.30 4.19 -4.99
CA GLU A 92 7.59 3.16 -5.73
C GLU A 92 7.92 1.79 -5.14
N GLN A 93 9.18 1.54 -4.76
CA GLN A 93 9.56 0.30 -4.08
C GLN A 93 8.85 0.14 -2.73
N LYS A 94 8.79 1.20 -1.90
CA LYS A 94 8.09 1.14 -0.60
C LYS A 94 6.61 0.81 -0.78
N LEU A 95 5.94 1.53 -1.69
CA LEU A 95 4.51 1.40 -1.89
C LEU A 95 4.14 0.09 -2.59
N THR A 96 4.95 -0.37 -3.54
CA THR A 96 4.77 -1.69 -4.16
C THR A 96 4.79 -2.80 -3.12
N ILE A 97 5.76 -2.81 -2.21
CA ILE A 97 5.84 -3.85 -1.17
C ILE A 97 4.58 -3.84 -0.30
N VAL A 98 4.20 -2.66 0.18
CA VAL A 98 3.04 -2.51 1.06
C VAL A 98 1.77 -2.99 0.38
N ILE A 99 1.56 -2.59 -0.87
CA ILE A 99 0.39 -3.01 -1.64
C ILE A 99 0.41 -4.52 -1.90
N LEU A 100 1.57 -5.12 -2.18
CA LEU A 100 1.68 -6.57 -2.35
C LEU A 100 1.38 -7.32 -1.04
N MET A 101 1.86 -6.82 0.11
CA MET A 101 1.51 -7.40 1.41
C MET A 101 0.00 -7.36 1.65
N LEU A 102 -0.65 -6.23 1.37
CA LEU A 102 -2.09 -6.07 1.55
C LEU A 102 -2.91 -6.89 0.54
N ALA A 103 -2.49 -6.93 -0.71
CA ALA A 103 -3.21 -7.61 -1.80
C ALA A 103 -3.17 -9.13 -1.69
N TYR A 104 -2.06 -9.68 -1.18
CA TYR A 104 -1.81 -11.13 -1.14
C TYR A 104 -1.73 -11.70 0.28
N GLY A 105 -1.84 -10.86 1.32
CA GLY A 105 -1.63 -11.30 2.71
C GLY A 105 -0.19 -11.77 2.97
N ALA A 106 0.78 -11.24 2.21
CA ALA A 106 2.16 -11.71 2.27
C ALA A 106 2.90 -11.20 3.52
N SER A 107 3.80 -12.02 4.06
CA SER A 107 4.65 -11.62 5.18
C SER A 107 5.77 -10.67 4.73
N ALA A 108 6.31 -9.89 5.67
CA ALA A 108 7.42 -8.99 5.39
C ALA A 108 8.69 -9.74 4.88
N ASP A 109 8.83 -11.02 5.25
CA ASP A 109 9.94 -11.86 4.79
C ASP A 109 9.73 -12.31 3.33
N GLN A 110 8.50 -12.62 2.92
CA GLN A 110 8.17 -13.01 1.55
C GLN A 110 8.39 -11.88 0.54
N VAL A 111 8.08 -10.64 0.94
CA VAL A 111 8.23 -9.47 0.06
C VAL A 111 9.63 -8.86 0.08
N ASP A 112 10.50 -9.24 1.03
CA ASP A 112 11.91 -8.83 1.04
C ASP A 112 12.64 -9.33 -0.22
N GLU A 113 12.29 -10.51 -0.75
CA GLU A 113 12.85 -10.99 -2.01
C GLU A 113 12.50 -10.10 -3.21
N ILE A 114 11.32 -9.48 -3.17
CA ILE A 114 10.79 -8.68 -4.29
C ILE A 114 11.48 -7.32 -4.37
N ALA A 115 11.71 -6.64 -3.24
CA ALA A 115 12.22 -5.27 -3.25
C ALA A 115 13.51 -5.07 -2.44
N ARG A 116 14.04 -6.16 -1.86
CA ARG A 116 15.27 -6.19 -1.08
C ARG A 116 15.27 -5.20 0.09
N MET A 117 14.09 -5.02 0.69
CA MET A 117 13.84 -4.09 1.78
C MET A 117 13.89 -4.81 3.13
N GLY A 118 14.68 -4.28 4.07
CA GLY A 118 14.77 -4.84 5.42
C GLY A 118 13.41 -4.93 6.10
N LYS A 119 13.12 -6.09 6.73
CA LYS A 119 11.86 -6.40 7.44
C LYS A 119 11.31 -5.25 8.29
N CYS A 120 12.17 -4.59 9.08
CA CYS A 120 11.77 -3.45 9.92
C CYS A 120 11.23 -2.28 9.07
N ASN A 121 11.90 -1.95 7.97
CA ASN A 121 11.48 -0.87 7.08
C ASN A 121 10.20 -1.24 6.33
N THR A 122 10.03 -2.51 5.97
CA THR A 122 8.81 -3.03 5.35
C THR A 122 7.61 -2.87 6.28
N LEU A 123 7.74 -3.31 7.53
CA LEU A 123 6.68 -3.20 8.54
C LEU A 123 6.39 -1.74 8.91
N GLU A 124 7.41 -0.90 9.06
CA GLU A 124 7.21 0.54 9.31
C GLU A 124 6.47 1.20 8.14
N SER A 125 6.84 0.87 6.89
CA SER A 125 6.17 1.39 5.70
C SER A 125 4.70 0.95 5.64
N LEU A 126 4.40 -0.29 6.03
CA LEU A 126 3.03 -0.82 6.09
C LEU A 126 2.18 -0.03 7.09
N VAL A 127 2.68 0.15 8.32
CA VAL A 127 1.94 0.90 9.37
C VAL A 127 1.66 2.33 8.92
N ARG A 128 2.71 3.06 8.50
CA ARG A 128 2.56 4.45 8.04
C ARG A 128 1.62 4.59 6.85
N PHE A 129 1.65 3.63 5.94
CA PHE A 129 0.73 3.61 4.80
C PHE A 129 -0.71 3.41 5.25
N CYS A 130 -0.99 2.43 6.12
CA CYS A 130 -2.32 2.22 6.66
C CYS A 130 -2.86 3.46 7.37
N ASP A 131 -2.04 4.10 8.21
CA ASP A 131 -2.40 5.35 8.91
C ASP A 131 -2.72 6.49 7.92
N ALA A 132 -1.93 6.60 6.84
CA ALA A 132 -2.16 7.58 5.79
C ALA A 132 -3.46 7.31 5.02
N ILE A 133 -3.70 6.06 4.62
CA ILE A 133 -4.92 5.66 3.89
C ILE A 133 -6.16 5.89 4.76
N GLU A 134 -6.12 5.48 6.02
CA GLU A 134 -7.22 5.71 6.96
C GLU A 134 -7.49 7.21 7.08
N THR A 135 -6.48 8.02 7.36
CA THR A 135 -6.66 9.46 7.53
C THR A 135 -7.19 10.15 6.27
N LEU A 136 -6.63 9.84 5.09
CA LEU A 136 -6.96 10.49 3.83
C LEU A 136 -8.33 10.09 3.30
N TYR A 137 -8.71 8.81 3.42
CA TYR A 137 -9.87 8.26 2.73
C TYR A 137 -11.04 7.91 3.65
N THR A 138 -10.92 8.07 4.98
CA THR A 138 -12.01 7.75 5.92
C THR A 138 -13.30 8.50 5.60
N ARG A 139 -13.21 9.80 5.37
CA ARG A 139 -14.40 10.64 5.17
C ARG A 139 -15.16 10.30 3.89
N ASP A 140 -14.44 9.89 2.85
CA ASP A 140 -15.01 9.70 1.53
C ASP A 140 -15.39 8.23 1.26
N TYR A 141 -14.57 7.28 1.72
CA TYR A 141 -14.64 5.88 1.30
C TYR A 141 -14.73 4.87 2.45
N LEU A 142 -14.10 5.12 3.60
CA LEU A 142 -14.10 4.16 4.73
C LEU A 142 -15.16 4.47 5.80
N ARG A 143 -16.03 5.45 5.54
CA ARG A 143 -17.19 5.74 6.41
C ARG A 143 -18.36 4.80 6.12
N LYS A 144 -19.33 4.80 7.04
CA LYS A 144 -20.65 4.19 6.78
C LYS A 144 -21.29 4.82 5.52
N PRO A 145 -21.84 4.01 4.60
CA PRO A 145 -22.56 4.51 3.43
C PRO A 145 -23.72 5.42 3.83
N THR A 146 -23.90 6.53 3.11
CA THR A 146 -25.10 7.38 3.25
C THR A 146 -26.25 6.80 2.42
N PRO A 147 -27.51 7.20 2.67
CA PRO A 147 -28.63 6.82 1.81
C PRO A 147 -28.38 7.11 0.31
N ARG A 148 -27.69 8.21 0.00
CA ARG A 148 -27.31 8.57 -1.38
C ARG A 148 -26.30 7.57 -1.98
N ASP A 149 -25.32 7.14 -1.19
CA ASP A 149 -24.35 6.13 -1.64
C ASP A 149 -25.05 4.80 -1.92
N LEU A 150 -25.95 4.39 -1.02
CA LEU A 150 -26.75 3.18 -1.17
C LEU A 150 -27.62 3.23 -2.42
N GLN A 151 -28.34 4.34 -2.65
CA GLN A 151 -29.14 4.53 -3.85
C GLN A 151 -28.30 4.45 -5.13
N ARG A 152 -27.12 5.08 -5.14
CA ARG A 152 -26.19 5.00 -6.27
C ARG A 152 -25.70 3.58 -6.52
N LEU A 153 -25.45 2.80 -5.47
CA LEU A 153 -25.05 1.40 -5.57
C LEU A 153 -26.19 0.53 -6.11
N LEU A 154 -27.43 0.73 -5.63
CA LEU A 154 -28.61 0.02 -6.14
C LEU A 154 -28.84 0.29 -7.63
N GLN A 155 -28.80 1.55 -8.06
CA GLN A 155 -28.95 1.89 -9.48
C GLN A 155 -27.89 1.21 -10.36
N LYS A 156 -26.64 1.12 -9.88
CA LYS A 156 -25.57 0.41 -10.59
C LYS A 156 -25.79 -1.10 -10.63
N ALA A 157 -26.35 -1.69 -9.57
CA ALA A 157 -26.65 -3.10 -9.50
C ALA A 157 -27.83 -3.45 -10.43
N GLU A 158 -28.90 -2.66 -10.40
CA GLU A 158 -30.06 -2.77 -11.28
C GLU A 158 -29.66 -2.65 -12.76
N ALA A 159 -28.84 -1.65 -13.11
CA ALA A 159 -28.32 -1.51 -14.48
C ALA A 159 -27.46 -2.70 -14.95
N ARG A 160 -27.02 -3.56 -14.02
CA ARG A 160 -26.28 -4.80 -14.30
C ARG A 160 -27.16 -6.05 -14.19
N GLY A 161 -28.47 -5.91 -13.98
CA GLY A 161 -29.42 -7.01 -13.85
C GLY A 161 -29.60 -7.56 -12.43
N PHE A 162 -29.15 -6.83 -11.40
CA PHE A 162 -29.22 -7.24 -10.00
C PHE A 162 -30.05 -6.24 -9.17
N PRO A 163 -31.38 -6.21 -9.33
CA PRO A 163 -32.24 -5.42 -8.45
C PRO A 163 -32.11 -5.95 -7.00
N ASP A 164 -32.10 -5.03 -6.02
CA ASP A 164 -32.15 -5.31 -4.58
C ASP A 164 -30.91 -5.99 -3.94
N MET A 165 -29.74 -5.90 -4.57
CA MET A 165 -28.51 -6.58 -4.12
C MET A 165 -27.83 -6.04 -2.84
N ILE A 166 -28.42 -5.08 -2.13
CA ILE A 166 -27.83 -4.59 -0.87
C ILE A 166 -28.15 -5.58 0.26
N GLY A 167 -27.16 -6.39 0.61
CA GLY A 167 -27.22 -7.28 1.78
C GLY A 167 -27.48 -8.76 1.49
N SER A 168 -27.56 -9.17 0.22
CA SER A 168 -27.64 -10.60 -0.12
C SER A 168 -26.25 -11.19 -0.35
N ILE A 169 -25.80 -12.02 0.59
CA ILE A 169 -24.63 -12.91 0.43
C ILE A 169 -24.99 -14.12 -0.45
N ASP A 170 -26.28 -14.35 -0.72
CA ASP A 170 -26.82 -15.65 -1.18
C ASP A 170 -27.40 -15.64 -2.61
N CYS A 171 -27.00 -14.69 -3.46
CA CYS A 171 -27.41 -14.62 -4.87
C CYS A 171 -26.70 -15.68 -5.77
N MET A 172 -26.61 -16.94 -5.32
CA MET A 172 -26.16 -18.09 -6.13
C MET A 172 -27.29 -18.83 -6.86
N HIS A 173 -28.54 -18.36 -6.77
CA HIS A 173 -29.66 -18.94 -7.52
C HIS A 173 -30.27 -17.91 -8.46
N TRP A 174 -29.90 -18.02 -9.72
CA TRP A 174 -30.67 -17.49 -10.86
C TRP A 174 -31.01 -18.73 -11.71
N GLN A 175 -32.30 -18.88 -12.05
CA GLN A 175 -32.74 -19.84 -13.07
C GLN A 175 -32.24 -19.42 -14.45
#